data_AF-A0A1C3E958-F1
#
_entry.id   AF-A0A1C3E958-F1
#
_cell.length_a   1.000
_cell.length_b   1.000
_cell.length_c   1.000
_cell.angle_alpha   90.00
_cell.angle_beta   90.00
_cell.angle_gamma   90.00
#
_symmetry.space_group_name_H-M   'P 1'
#
loop_
_entity.id
_entity.type
_entity.pdbx_description
1 polymer ?
#
loop_
_entity_poly.entity_id
_entity_poly.type
_entity_poly.pdbx_seq_one_letter_code
_entity_poly.pdbx_strand_id
1 'polypeptide(L)'
;MTGTPFQTVRAMDGQMQTRMGRPSLNRLLVVLVWWSLAVICRSSEPDHANHLVGVTADQRESKPSPDSRVGTKPSPSEKNSSQVPVAGFAETGATIASYELSGMAMGMGWKVHVWCRDDVVLDRLALKQQLQAELERLESIFSLYQSQSEISRWNHHRATDWQVVSLDFARLVQEALRQARQSEGAFDPTIAGVMEARKFRSIWPTSSSKNPQPRRQNPEVIPTIDWEAVEVTTEPPQVRKKHPEIQLDLNALVEGLALETMTGCCQRAGVLACLVSLGGEYLIDCERLFSQARNQAGVKIFVESPADATKSVAVIRSIKGCVSTSGTYRQTWPDVESRDQVSHLIAPQTGQPLKASASLVSVYHENPILADGWATSLMVAGREKGLRLANQYQLAALFYSAEEDEPLIISEAAKGIFVPLETALVPTNLFKAQPAKGVRTSEENSSPVVSGWSWGWKMVLCIAGMTALIRFARFAAGRVDG
;
A
#
# COMPACT_ATOMS: atom_id res chain seq x y z
N MET A 1 33.92 47.76 47.51
CA MET A 1 35.30 48.07 47.93
C MET A 1 35.99 46.74 48.16
N THR A 2 37.09 46.32 47.54
CA THR A 2 38.05 46.79 46.52
C THR A 2 38.76 45.50 46.03
N GLY A 3 39.36 45.33 44.86
CA GLY A 3 39.64 46.16 43.70
C GLY A 3 40.57 45.32 42.77
N THR A 4 40.43 45.43 41.45
CA THR A 4 41.24 44.72 40.44
C THR A 4 42.70 45.24 40.41
N PRO A 5 43.68 44.52 39.81
CA PRO A 5 43.98 44.80 38.40
C PRO A 5 44.56 43.67 37.51
N PHE A 6 44.21 43.76 36.23
CA PHE A 6 45.00 43.51 35.00
C PHE A 6 46.33 42.73 35.03
N GLN A 7 46.48 41.85 34.03
CA GLN A 7 47.61 41.96 33.09
C GLN A 7 47.22 41.54 31.66
N THR A 8 48.08 41.85 30.68
CA THR A 8 47.66 42.28 29.33
C THR A 8 48.41 41.55 28.21
N VAL A 9 47.70 41.29 27.11
CA VAL A 9 48.12 41.07 25.71
C VAL A 9 49.63 40.92 25.41
N ARG A 10 49.97 39.85 24.66
CA ARG A 10 50.94 39.95 23.57
C ARG A 10 50.57 39.06 22.38
N ALA A 11 50.62 39.64 21.18
CA ALA A 11 50.54 38.96 19.89
C ALA A 11 51.88 39.08 19.16
N MET A 12 52.17 38.11 18.29
CA MET A 12 53.13 38.12 17.18
C MET A 12 52.80 36.85 16.37
N ASP A 13 52.21 36.93 15.17
CA ASP A 13 52.83 37.23 13.86
C ASP A 13 53.96 36.26 13.47
N GLY A 14 53.77 35.53 12.35
CA GLY A 14 54.65 34.41 11.97
C GLY A 14 54.41 33.73 10.62
N GLN A 15 54.02 34.49 9.59
CA GLN A 15 54.13 34.19 8.14
C GLN A 15 53.48 32.94 7.48
N MET A 16 52.85 33.25 6.34
CA MET A 16 52.50 32.34 5.24
C MET A 16 53.69 31.53 4.70
N GLN A 17 53.41 30.32 4.20
CA GLN A 17 53.83 29.98 2.83
C GLN A 17 52.83 29.05 2.13
N THR A 18 52.77 29.21 0.81
CA THR A 18 51.76 28.66 -0.10
C THR A 18 51.98 27.19 -0.47
N ARG A 19 50.88 26.44 -0.67
CA ARG A 19 50.81 25.45 -1.76
C ARG A 19 49.37 25.27 -2.27
N MET A 20 49.15 25.57 -3.54
CA MET A 20 47.87 25.32 -4.22
C MET A 20 47.69 23.82 -4.51
N GLY A 21 46.54 23.26 -4.13
CA GLY A 21 46.05 21.95 -4.56
C GLY A 21 44.80 22.13 -5.42
N ARG A 22 44.75 21.47 -6.59
CA ARG A 22 43.70 21.65 -7.61
C ARG A 22 42.33 21.12 -7.12
N PRO A 23 41.21 21.84 -7.34
CA PRO A 23 39.89 21.23 -7.32
C PRO A 23 39.71 20.37 -8.58
N SER A 24 39.18 19.15 -8.43
CA SER A 24 38.91 18.24 -9.53
C SER A 24 37.67 18.66 -10.33
N LEU A 25 37.69 18.42 -11.65
CA LEU A 25 36.56 18.62 -12.55
C LEU A 25 35.45 17.61 -12.24
N ASN A 26 34.58 17.91 -11.26
CA ASN A 26 33.28 17.25 -11.13
C ASN A 26 32.20 18.06 -10.36
N ARG A 27 32.41 19.37 -10.13
CA ARG A 27 31.44 20.26 -9.46
C ARG A 27 30.92 21.43 -10.32
N LEU A 28 31.19 21.42 -11.64
CA LEU A 28 30.79 22.49 -12.56
C LEU A 28 29.82 22.06 -13.68
N LEU A 29 29.37 20.79 -13.70
CA LEU A 29 28.37 20.31 -14.66
C LEU A 29 26.92 20.26 -14.12
N VAL A 30 26.74 20.25 -12.79
CA VAL A 30 25.41 20.08 -12.16
C VAL A 30 24.62 21.39 -12.06
N VAL A 31 25.27 22.55 -12.14
CA VAL A 31 24.62 23.88 -12.06
C VAL A 31 24.07 24.34 -13.42
N LEU A 32 24.51 23.76 -14.54
CA LEU A 32 24.10 24.17 -15.90
C LEU A 32 22.92 23.39 -16.50
N VAL A 33 22.45 22.32 -15.86
CA VAL A 33 21.25 21.57 -16.33
C VAL A 33 19.96 22.13 -15.73
N TRP A 34 20.02 22.82 -14.59
CA TRP A 34 18.84 23.37 -13.90
C TRP A 34 18.41 24.77 -14.36
N TRP A 35 19.13 25.41 -15.28
CA TRP A 35 18.78 26.76 -15.78
C TRP A 35 18.00 26.77 -17.10
N SER A 36 17.85 25.62 -17.76
CA SER A 36 17.27 25.52 -19.12
C SER A 36 15.79 25.12 -19.17
N LEU A 37 15.15 24.82 -18.03
CA LEU A 37 13.73 24.42 -17.94
C LEU A 37 12.80 25.48 -17.30
N ALA A 38 13.35 26.63 -16.90
CA ALA A 38 12.58 27.75 -16.32
C ALA A 38 12.20 28.85 -17.35
N VAL A 39 12.52 28.65 -18.63
CA VAL A 39 12.38 29.69 -19.69
C VAL A 39 11.25 29.39 -20.70
N ILE A 40 10.66 28.20 -20.68
CA ILE A 40 9.54 27.83 -21.57
C ILE A 40 8.28 27.56 -20.74
N CYS A 41 7.65 28.63 -20.25
CA CYS A 41 6.19 28.76 -19.97
C CYS A 41 5.88 30.12 -19.30
N ARG A 42 6.16 31.24 -19.99
CA ARG A 42 5.64 32.58 -19.66
C ARG A 42 5.34 33.41 -20.91
N SER A 43 4.13 33.21 -21.43
CA SER A 43 3.33 34.09 -22.29
C SER A 43 2.15 33.23 -22.75
N SER A 44 0.89 33.57 -22.51
CA SER A 44 0.27 34.88 -22.69
C SER A 44 -0.94 35.09 -21.76
N GLU A 45 -0.99 36.24 -21.09
CA GLU A 45 -2.26 36.89 -20.73
C GLU A 45 -2.81 37.62 -21.98
N PRO A 46 -4.08 38.05 -21.95
CA PRO A 46 -4.28 39.43 -21.49
C PRO A 46 -5.45 39.63 -20.49
N ASP A 47 -5.18 40.49 -19.51
CA ASP A 47 -6.07 41.47 -18.87
C ASP A 47 -7.09 42.13 -19.83
N HIS A 48 -8.21 42.76 -19.47
CA HIS A 48 -8.78 43.36 -18.23
C HIS A 48 -10.32 43.45 -18.45
N ALA A 49 -11.27 43.74 -17.54
CA ALA A 49 -11.36 43.82 -16.07
C ALA A 49 -12.86 43.99 -15.65
N ASN A 50 -13.12 44.07 -14.33
CA ASN A 50 -14.26 44.68 -13.59
C ASN A 50 -15.57 45.09 -14.33
N HIS A 51 -16.78 44.76 -13.87
CA HIS A 51 -17.33 45.16 -12.57
C HIS A 51 -18.74 44.56 -12.27
N LEU A 52 -19.09 44.58 -10.97
CA LEU A 52 -20.43 44.74 -10.37
C LEU A 52 -21.40 43.56 -10.22
N VAL A 53 -22.02 43.58 -9.04
CA VAL A 53 -23.11 42.71 -8.54
C VAL A 53 -24.45 43.29 -8.98
N GLY A 54 -25.41 42.43 -9.34
CA GLY A 54 -26.79 42.84 -9.63
C GLY A 54 -27.76 41.66 -9.61
N VAL A 55 -28.71 41.66 -8.66
CA VAL A 55 -29.81 40.71 -8.57
C VAL A 55 -31.02 41.27 -9.32
N THR A 56 -31.68 40.48 -10.18
CA THR A 56 -33.16 40.34 -10.24
C THR A 56 -33.58 39.31 -11.30
N ALA A 57 -34.73 38.67 -11.08
CA ALA A 57 -35.45 37.87 -12.06
C ALA A 57 -36.27 38.75 -13.03
N ASP A 58 -36.63 38.25 -14.22
CA ASP A 58 -38.03 37.86 -14.55
C ASP A 58 -38.10 37.16 -15.94
N GLN A 59 -39.26 36.59 -16.26
CA GLN A 59 -39.53 35.79 -17.46
C GLN A 59 -39.87 36.63 -18.71
N ARG A 60 -39.77 35.99 -19.90
CA ARG A 60 -40.86 35.96 -20.91
C ARG A 60 -40.58 34.97 -22.05
N GLU A 61 -41.65 34.37 -22.57
CA GLU A 61 -41.65 33.43 -23.70
C GLU A 61 -41.75 34.14 -25.06
N SER A 62 -41.16 33.56 -26.11
CA SER A 62 -41.75 33.54 -27.48
C SER A 62 -41.09 32.48 -28.38
N LYS A 63 -41.93 31.83 -29.21
CA LYS A 63 -41.60 30.81 -30.24
C LYS A 63 -41.70 31.45 -31.67
N PRO A 64 -41.43 30.73 -32.79
CA PRO A 64 -40.26 29.91 -33.16
C PRO A 64 -39.80 30.12 -34.65
N SER A 65 -38.91 29.24 -35.14
CA SER A 65 -38.60 28.91 -36.57
C SER A 65 -37.49 29.72 -37.31
N PRO A 66 -36.87 29.20 -38.40
CA PRO A 66 -36.54 27.80 -38.71
C PRO A 66 -35.06 27.56 -39.15
N ASP A 67 -34.70 26.27 -39.27
CA ASP A 67 -33.59 25.70 -40.07
C ASP A 67 -32.21 26.39 -40.14
N SER A 68 -31.21 25.78 -39.51
CA SER A 68 -29.89 25.62 -40.14
C SER A 68 -29.20 24.33 -39.71
N ARG A 69 -28.90 23.47 -40.68
CA ARG A 69 -28.08 22.26 -40.46
C ARG A 69 -26.61 22.66 -40.36
N VAL A 70 -26.02 22.56 -39.17
CA VAL A 70 -24.56 22.51 -39.00
C VAL A 70 -24.22 21.29 -38.16
N GLY A 71 -23.55 20.31 -38.78
CA GLY A 71 -23.14 19.10 -38.10
C GLY A 71 -21.94 19.37 -37.19
N THR A 72 -22.10 19.16 -35.89
CA THR A 72 -21.00 19.13 -34.93
C THR A 72 -20.65 17.68 -34.57
N LYS A 73 -19.38 17.31 -34.72
CA LYS A 73 -18.86 16.02 -34.25
C LYS A 73 -18.85 16.03 -32.70
N PRO A 74 -19.28 14.96 -32.01
CA PRO A 74 -19.02 14.83 -30.58
C PRO A 74 -17.52 14.62 -30.33
N SER A 75 -17.03 15.20 -29.24
CA SER A 75 -15.66 15.05 -28.74
C SER A 75 -15.41 13.64 -28.18
N PRO A 76 -14.18 13.08 -28.29
CA PRO A 76 -13.89 11.74 -27.82
C PRO A 76 -13.30 11.71 -26.39
N SER A 77 -14.12 11.47 -25.35
CA SER A 77 -13.63 10.98 -24.03
C SER A 77 -14.71 10.49 -23.03
N GLU A 78 -15.81 9.86 -23.49
CA GLU A 78 -16.73 9.12 -22.60
C GLU A 78 -17.05 7.71 -23.14
N LYS A 79 -16.02 6.92 -23.41
CA LYS A 79 -16.14 5.49 -23.72
C LYS A 79 -15.07 4.67 -23.02
N ASN A 80 -15.36 4.27 -21.78
CA ASN A 80 -14.62 3.21 -21.09
C ASN A 80 -15.60 2.29 -20.33
N SER A 81 -16.60 1.78 -21.05
CA SER A 81 -17.46 0.67 -20.63
C SER A 81 -16.95 -0.63 -21.25
N SER A 82 -16.08 -1.34 -20.54
CA SER A 82 -15.65 -2.68 -20.95
C SER A 82 -16.75 -3.70 -20.64
N GLN A 83 -17.51 -4.10 -21.66
CA GLN A 83 -18.40 -5.25 -21.56
C GLN A 83 -17.57 -6.54 -21.52
N VAL A 84 -17.63 -7.28 -20.41
CA VAL A 84 -17.00 -8.60 -20.29
C VAL A 84 -18.10 -9.66 -20.29
N PRO A 85 -18.17 -10.55 -21.29
CA PRO A 85 -19.14 -11.65 -21.29
C PRO A 85 -18.73 -12.68 -20.23
N VAL A 86 -19.36 -12.62 -19.06
CA VAL A 86 -19.15 -13.58 -17.98
C VAL A 86 -20.10 -14.76 -18.15
N ALA A 87 -19.54 -15.96 -18.31
CA ALA A 87 -20.30 -17.20 -18.46
C ALA A 87 -21.03 -17.55 -17.16
N GLY A 88 -22.31 -17.16 -17.09
CA GLY A 88 -23.25 -17.41 -16.00
C GLY A 88 -24.64 -16.83 -16.28
N PHE A 89 -24.70 -15.61 -16.79
CA PHE A 89 -25.95 -14.86 -17.04
C PHE A 89 -26.70 -15.22 -18.35
N ALA A 90 -26.31 -16.30 -19.02
CA ALA A 90 -26.85 -16.67 -20.34
C ALA A 90 -28.36 -16.99 -20.34
N GLU A 91 -28.93 -17.33 -19.19
CA GLU A 91 -30.36 -17.67 -19.05
C GLU A 91 -31.28 -16.44 -18.92
N THR A 92 -30.75 -15.24 -18.64
CA THR A 92 -31.55 -14.01 -18.47
C THR A 92 -31.38 -12.99 -19.59
N GLY A 93 -30.38 -13.13 -20.45
CA GLY A 93 -30.07 -12.19 -21.53
C GLY A 93 -29.46 -10.86 -21.08
N ALA A 94 -29.34 -10.61 -19.77
CA ALA A 94 -28.69 -9.44 -19.20
C ALA A 94 -27.17 -9.50 -19.39
N THR A 95 -26.57 -8.40 -19.84
CA THR A 95 -25.11 -8.24 -19.92
C THR A 95 -24.54 -7.63 -18.64
N ILE A 96 -23.23 -7.78 -18.42
CA ILE A 96 -22.56 -7.16 -17.28
C ILE A 96 -21.88 -5.87 -17.74
N ALA A 97 -22.32 -4.75 -17.17
CA ALA A 97 -21.64 -3.47 -17.24
C ALA A 97 -20.62 -3.36 -16.09
N SER A 98 -19.51 -2.64 -16.34
CA SER A 98 -18.51 -2.34 -15.31
C SER A 98 -18.18 -0.85 -15.27
N TYR A 99 -17.95 -0.32 -14.07
CA TYR A 99 -17.59 1.07 -13.84
C TYR A 99 -16.44 1.18 -12.84
N GLU A 100 -15.56 2.17 -13.01
CA GLU A 100 -14.55 2.56 -12.02
C GLU A 100 -14.98 3.88 -11.35
N LEU A 101 -14.95 3.90 -10.03
CA LEU A 101 -15.04 5.10 -9.19
C LEU A 101 -13.71 5.30 -8.48
N SER A 102 -13.29 6.54 -8.26
CA SER A 102 -12.05 6.85 -7.57
C SER A 102 -12.09 8.21 -6.88
N GLY A 103 -11.23 8.39 -5.88
CA GLY A 103 -11.11 9.62 -5.08
C GLY A 103 -9.89 9.57 -4.17
N MET A 104 -9.86 10.46 -3.18
CA MET A 104 -8.79 10.57 -2.18
C MET A 104 -9.40 10.60 -0.78
N ALA A 105 -8.78 9.88 0.17
CA ALA A 105 -9.08 9.91 1.60
C ALA A 105 -7.88 9.37 2.38
N MET A 106 -7.76 9.66 3.68
CA MET A 106 -6.71 9.09 4.55
C MET A 106 -5.28 9.34 4.04
N GLY A 107 -5.07 10.40 3.26
CA GLY A 107 -3.78 10.74 2.64
C GLY A 107 -3.44 9.96 1.36
N MET A 108 -4.32 9.08 0.87
CA MET A 108 -4.06 8.19 -0.26
C MET A 108 -5.22 8.13 -1.27
N GLY A 109 -4.98 7.47 -2.41
CA GLY A 109 -5.99 7.25 -3.43
C GLY A 109 -6.82 6.01 -3.13
N TRP A 110 -8.12 6.11 -3.39
CA TRP A 110 -9.04 4.98 -3.36
C TRP A 110 -9.63 4.73 -4.75
N LYS A 111 -9.94 3.45 -5.04
CA LYS A 111 -10.63 3.01 -6.24
C LYS A 111 -11.68 1.96 -5.90
N VAL A 112 -12.77 1.96 -6.67
CA VAL A 112 -13.76 0.89 -6.65
C VAL A 112 -14.11 0.54 -8.09
N HIS A 113 -13.79 -0.68 -8.49
CA HIS A 113 -14.39 -1.28 -9.69
C HIS A 113 -15.67 -1.98 -9.27
N VAL A 114 -16.80 -1.62 -9.88
CA VAL A 114 -18.08 -2.28 -9.68
C VAL A 114 -18.55 -2.95 -10.95
N TRP A 115 -19.15 -4.12 -10.82
CA TRP A 115 -19.87 -4.81 -11.87
C TRP A 115 -21.35 -4.81 -11.54
N CYS A 116 -22.18 -4.44 -12.51
CA CYS A 116 -23.63 -4.39 -12.41
C CYS A 116 -24.22 -5.15 -13.59
N ARG A 117 -25.43 -5.71 -13.40
CA ARG A 117 -26.23 -6.11 -14.56
C ARG A 117 -26.68 -4.85 -15.31
N ASP A 118 -26.78 -4.93 -16.63
CA ASP A 118 -27.20 -3.82 -17.49
C ASP A 118 -28.66 -3.37 -17.27
N ASP A 119 -29.52 -4.22 -16.73
CA ASP A 119 -30.87 -3.88 -16.28
C ASP A 119 -30.93 -3.16 -14.92
N VAL A 120 -29.79 -2.97 -14.24
CA VAL A 120 -29.69 -2.23 -12.98
C VAL A 120 -29.09 -0.83 -13.23
N VAL A 121 -29.91 0.20 -13.03
CA VAL A 121 -29.45 1.60 -13.09
C VAL A 121 -28.70 1.94 -11.80
N LEU A 122 -27.36 1.91 -11.85
CA LEU A 122 -26.51 2.38 -10.76
C LEU A 122 -26.36 3.91 -10.80
N ASP A 123 -26.80 4.61 -9.75
CA ASP A 123 -26.41 6.00 -9.51
C ASP A 123 -24.94 6.05 -9.04
N ARG A 124 -24.05 6.19 -10.02
CA ARG A 124 -22.60 6.30 -9.82
C ARG A 124 -22.19 7.55 -9.04
N LEU A 125 -22.97 8.63 -9.09
CA LEU A 125 -22.67 9.86 -8.37
C LEU A 125 -23.03 9.71 -6.89
N ALA A 126 -24.23 9.20 -6.60
CA ALA A 126 -24.67 8.91 -5.24
C ALA A 126 -23.75 7.87 -4.55
N LEU A 127 -23.37 6.78 -5.24
CA LEU A 127 -22.42 5.81 -4.68
C LEU A 127 -21.06 6.45 -4.41
N LYS A 128 -20.52 7.27 -5.32
CA LYS A 128 -19.26 7.99 -5.09
C LYS A 128 -19.34 8.94 -3.90
N GLN A 129 -20.44 9.66 -3.74
CA GLN A 129 -20.68 10.54 -2.58
C GLN A 129 -20.78 9.75 -1.27
N GLN A 130 -21.48 8.61 -1.26
CA GLN A 130 -21.59 7.76 -0.09
C GLN A 130 -20.23 7.16 0.33
N LEU A 131 -19.45 6.66 -0.64
CA LEU A 131 -18.10 6.16 -0.38
C LEU A 131 -17.21 7.23 0.25
N GLN A 132 -17.22 8.45 -0.31
CA GLN A 132 -16.45 9.57 0.21
C GLN A 132 -16.90 9.98 1.62
N ALA A 133 -18.20 10.07 1.87
CA ALA A 133 -18.75 10.45 3.18
C ALA A 133 -18.43 9.44 4.29
N GLU A 134 -18.43 8.14 4.01
CA GLU A 134 -18.01 7.13 4.98
C GLU A 134 -16.51 7.19 5.28
N LEU A 135 -15.67 7.44 4.27
CA LEU A 135 -14.23 7.62 4.47
C LEU A 135 -13.93 8.87 5.33
N GLU A 136 -14.61 9.98 5.07
CA GLU A 136 -14.53 11.21 5.87
C GLU A 136 -15.03 10.99 7.31
N ARG A 137 -16.08 10.18 7.51
CA ARG A 137 -16.54 9.75 8.83
C ARG A 137 -15.46 8.95 9.55
N LEU A 138 -14.81 7.99 8.90
CA LEU A 138 -13.72 7.22 9.49
C LEU A 138 -12.51 8.11 9.83
N GLU A 139 -12.15 9.09 8.99
CA GLU A 139 -11.11 10.08 9.33
C GLU A 139 -11.48 10.90 10.57
N SER A 140 -12.76 11.28 10.73
CA SER A 140 -13.25 11.99 11.93
C SER A 140 -13.19 11.15 13.22
N ILE A 141 -13.02 9.83 13.10
CA ILE A 141 -12.83 8.92 14.24
C ILE A 141 -11.33 8.65 14.45
N PHE A 142 -10.62 8.25 13.40
CA PHE A 142 -9.29 7.61 13.50
C PHE A 142 -8.10 8.48 13.06
N SER A 143 -8.30 9.65 12.46
CA SER A 143 -7.17 10.47 11.99
C SER A 143 -6.41 11.09 13.15
N LEU A 144 -5.22 10.59 13.45
CA LEU A 144 -4.30 11.20 14.43
C LEU A 144 -3.90 12.63 14.05
N TYR A 145 -3.96 12.98 12.75
CA TYR A 145 -3.60 14.31 12.24
C TYR A 145 -4.70 15.37 12.47
N GLN A 146 -5.95 14.95 12.61
CA GLN A 146 -7.05 15.86 12.94
C GLN A 146 -7.17 15.98 14.46
N SER A 147 -6.92 17.17 15.02
CA SER A 147 -7.01 17.40 16.47
C SER A 147 -8.42 17.19 17.05
N GLN A 148 -9.44 17.29 16.20
CA GLN A 148 -10.84 17.06 16.55
C GLN A 148 -11.31 15.62 16.30
N SER A 149 -10.48 14.70 15.81
CA SER A 149 -10.90 13.31 15.66
C SER A 149 -11.16 12.63 17.01
N GLU A 150 -11.98 11.59 17.02
CA GLU A 150 -12.30 10.87 18.25
C GLU A 150 -11.05 10.30 18.94
N ILE A 151 -10.14 9.66 18.18
CA ILE A 151 -8.87 9.11 18.71
C ILE A 151 -7.95 10.22 19.22
N SER A 152 -7.87 11.37 18.53
CA SER A 152 -7.11 12.51 19.03
C SER A 152 -7.67 13.02 20.35
N ARG A 153 -8.99 13.16 20.48
CA ARG A 153 -9.62 13.61 21.73
C ARG A 153 -9.37 12.62 22.87
N TRP A 154 -9.54 11.31 22.63
CA TRP A 154 -9.29 10.26 23.62
C TRP A 154 -7.80 10.21 24.05
N ASN A 155 -6.86 10.34 23.10
CA ASN A 155 -5.42 10.37 23.37
C ASN A 155 -5.04 11.54 24.27
N HIS A 156 -5.52 12.74 23.98
CA HIS A 156 -5.24 13.94 24.77
C HIS A 156 -5.99 13.97 26.11
N HIS A 157 -7.06 13.19 26.27
CA HIS A 157 -7.80 13.11 27.53
C HIS A 157 -6.94 12.48 28.63
N ARG A 158 -6.92 13.11 29.81
CA ARG A 158 -6.03 12.75 30.93
C ARG A 158 -6.69 11.88 32.00
N ALA A 159 -8.01 11.70 31.96
CA ALA A 159 -8.69 10.83 32.92
C ALA A 159 -8.51 9.35 32.57
N THR A 160 -8.54 8.51 33.61
CA THR A 160 -8.41 7.05 33.53
C THR A 160 -9.75 6.30 33.63
N ASP A 161 -10.84 7.05 33.75
CA ASP A 161 -12.21 6.51 33.78
C ASP A 161 -12.69 6.03 32.40
N TRP A 162 -13.80 5.30 32.39
CA TRP A 162 -14.47 4.86 31.15
C TRP A 162 -14.97 6.06 30.34
N GLN A 163 -14.43 6.21 29.13
CA GLN A 163 -14.89 7.18 28.15
C GLN A 163 -15.83 6.50 27.16
N VAL A 164 -17.01 7.08 26.93
CA VAL A 164 -17.92 6.62 25.86
C VAL A 164 -17.28 6.95 24.51
N VAL A 165 -17.29 5.98 23.60
CA VAL A 165 -16.74 6.11 22.25
C VAL A 165 -17.73 5.57 21.20
N SER A 166 -17.48 5.83 19.93
CA SER A 166 -18.19 5.17 18.83
C SER A 166 -17.97 3.66 18.81
N LEU A 167 -18.94 2.93 18.25
CA LEU A 167 -18.85 1.47 18.14
C LEU A 167 -17.65 1.02 17.27
N ASP A 168 -17.34 1.75 16.20
CA ASP A 168 -16.19 1.42 15.35
C ASP A 168 -14.87 1.60 16.11
N PHE A 169 -14.74 2.63 16.94
CA PHE A 169 -13.58 2.81 17.83
C PHE A 169 -13.46 1.63 18.79
N ALA A 170 -14.53 1.29 19.52
CA ALA A 170 -14.52 0.17 20.47
C ALA A 170 -14.21 -1.17 19.78
N ARG A 171 -14.75 -1.42 18.58
CA ARG A 171 -14.44 -2.61 17.76
C ARG A 171 -12.96 -2.67 17.39
N LEU A 172 -12.38 -1.58 16.89
CA LEU A 172 -10.96 -1.57 16.49
C LEU A 172 -10.01 -1.64 17.67
N VAL A 173 -10.32 -1.04 18.83
CA VAL A 173 -9.52 -1.24 20.06
C VAL A 173 -9.60 -2.69 20.53
N GLN A 174 -10.78 -3.30 20.54
CA GLN A 174 -10.92 -4.71 20.93
C GLN A 174 -10.10 -5.63 20.03
N GLU A 175 -10.13 -5.40 18.72
CA GLU A 175 -9.33 -6.16 17.76
C GLU A 175 -7.83 -5.89 17.91
N ALA A 176 -7.43 -4.63 18.09
CA ALA A 176 -6.05 -4.23 18.34
C ALA A 176 -5.44 -4.91 19.57
N LEU A 177 -6.17 -4.96 20.68
CA LEU A 177 -5.73 -5.65 21.91
C LEU A 177 -5.70 -7.17 21.74
N ARG A 178 -6.59 -7.73 20.91
CA ARG A 178 -6.55 -9.15 20.54
C ARG A 178 -5.29 -9.48 19.75
N GLN A 179 -4.92 -8.65 18.78
CA GLN A 179 -3.70 -8.84 17.98
C GLN A 179 -2.42 -8.56 18.77
N ALA A 180 -2.42 -7.56 19.66
CA ALA A 180 -1.29 -7.32 20.57
C ALA A 180 -1.00 -8.56 21.43
N ARG A 181 -2.04 -9.18 22.01
CA ARG A 181 -1.90 -10.44 22.74
C ARG A 181 -1.46 -11.60 21.83
N GLN A 182 -2.07 -11.78 20.66
CA GLN A 182 -1.77 -12.92 19.77
C GLN A 182 -0.40 -12.83 19.10
N SER A 183 0.10 -11.62 18.82
CA SER A 183 1.43 -11.39 18.25
C SER A 183 2.56 -11.32 19.29
N GLU A 184 2.23 -11.54 20.59
CA GLU A 184 3.13 -11.39 21.73
C GLU A 184 3.78 -9.99 21.79
N GLY A 185 2.97 -8.94 21.58
CA GLY A 185 3.40 -7.55 21.57
C GLY A 185 4.22 -7.12 20.35
N ALA A 186 4.30 -7.92 19.28
CA ALA A 186 4.89 -7.45 18.02
C ALA A 186 4.02 -6.37 17.37
N PHE A 187 2.70 -6.49 17.49
CA PHE A 187 1.76 -5.39 17.32
C PHE A 187 1.47 -4.75 18.68
N ASP A 188 1.42 -3.43 18.74
CA ASP A 188 1.01 -2.69 19.93
C ASP A 188 0.29 -1.40 19.53
N PRO A 189 -1.01 -1.25 19.84
CA PRO A 189 -1.75 -0.05 19.50
C PRO A 189 -1.39 1.15 20.37
N THR A 190 -0.57 1.04 21.42
CA THR A 190 -0.20 2.16 22.31
C THR A 190 1.04 2.93 21.86
N ILE A 191 1.50 2.68 20.63
CA ILE A 191 2.74 3.23 20.07
C ILE A 191 2.70 4.73 19.75
N ALA A 192 1.51 5.35 19.66
CA ALA A 192 1.33 6.74 19.22
C ALA A 192 2.18 7.75 20.02
N GLY A 193 2.28 7.56 21.34
CA GLY A 193 3.08 8.45 22.20
C GLY A 193 4.56 8.44 21.83
N VAL A 194 5.13 7.26 21.56
CA VAL A 194 6.53 7.12 21.13
C VAL A 194 6.74 7.72 19.73
N MET A 195 5.79 7.56 18.82
CA MET A 195 5.82 8.18 17.49
C MET A 195 5.75 9.72 17.55
N GLU A 196 4.99 10.28 18.50
CA GLU A 196 4.95 11.72 18.77
C GLU A 196 6.26 12.22 19.37
N ALA A 197 6.76 11.58 20.44
CA ALA A 197 7.98 11.98 21.13
C ALA A 197 9.22 11.99 20.22
N ARG A 198 9.31 11.00 19.32
CA ARG A 198 10.37 10.91 18.30
C ARG A 198 10.14 11.78 17.07
N LYS A 199 9.04 12.53 17.03
CA LYS A 199 8.64 13.43 15.93
C LYS A 199 8.46 12.73 14.58
N PHE A 200 8.30 11.41 14.53
CA PHE A 200 8.08 10.69 13.27
C PHE A 200 6.84 11.22 12.53
N ARG A 201 5.79 11.58 13.29
CA ARG A 201 4.59 12.26 12.78
C ARG A 201 4.83 13.64 12.14
N SER A 202 5.93 14.32 12.48
CA SER A 202 6.31 15.65 11.94
C SER A 202 7.29 15.57 10.76
N ILE A 203 7.83 14.39 10.46
CA ILE A 203 8.71 14.15 9.29
C ILE A 203 7.85 13.85 8.05
N TRP A 204 6.59 13.44 8.24
CA TRP A 204 5.59 13.29 7.19
C TRP A 204 5.30 14.62 6.48
N PRO A 205 5.43 14.68 5.12
CA PRO A 205 5.17 15.88 4.35
C PRO A 205 3.66 16.12 4.16
N THR A 206 2.96 16.37 5.27
CA THR A 206 1.61 16.96 5.24
C THR A 206 1.73 18.38 4.68
N SER A 207 0.97 18.67 3.62
CA SER A 207 1.03 19.97 2.97
C SER A 207 0.60 21.09 3.93
N SER A 208 1.32 22.21 3.87
CA SER A 208 0.94 23.53 4.42
C SER A 208 1.06 23.82 5.93
N SER A 209 1.54 22.92 6.81
CA SER A 209 1.89 23.35 8.17
C SER A 209 3.24 24.10 8.22
N LYS A 210 3.18 25.44 8.24
CA LYS A 210 4.37 26.26 8.55
C LYS A 210 4.71 26.13 10.03
N ASN A 211 5.65 25.23 10.33
CA ASN A 211 6.41 25.18 11.58
C ASN A 211 5.57 24.89 12.86
N PRO A 212 5.21 23.62 13.14
CA PRO A 212 4.75 23.25 14.47
C PRO A 212 5.90 23.47 15.47
N GLN A 213 5.79 24.49 16.33
CA GLN A 213 6.78 24.69 17.39
C GLN A 213 6.83 23.45 18.27
N PRO A 214 7.99 22.77 18.40
CA PRO A 214 8.06 21.56 19.19
C PRO A 214 7.93 21.91 20.68
N ARG A 215 6.93 21.32 21.35
CA ARG A 215 7.06 21.10 22.80
C ARG A 215 8.33 20.29 23.01
N ARG A 216 9.30 20.86 23.75
CA ARG A 216 10.48 20.11 24.22
C ARG A 216 10.01 19.08 25.25
N GLN A 217 9.66 17.87 24.81
CA GLN A 217 9.64 16.72 25.69
C GLN A 217 11.09 16.34 26.01
N ASN A 218 11.34 15.92 27.26
CA ASN A 218 12.67 15.55 27.71
C ASN A 218 13.03 14.18 27.10
N PRO A 219 14.17 14.00 26.41
CA PRO A 219 14.49 12.75 25.69
C PRO A 219 14.67 11.52 26.61
N GLU A 220 14.68 11.71 27.92
CA GLU A 220 14.81 10.67 28.94
C GLU A 220 13.48 9.97 29.30
N VAL A 221 12.32 10.55 28.92
CA VAL A 221 11.01 9.94 29.19
C VAL A 221 10.47 9.33 27.90
N ILE A 222 10.76 8.06 27.67
CA ILE A 222 10.12 7.26 26.62
C ILE A 222 8.65 7.06 27.04
N PRO A 223 7.65 7.50 26.23
CA PRO A 223 6.24 7.28 26.56
C PRO A 223 5.92 5.80 26.72
N THR A 224 5.04 5.48 27.68
CA THR A 224 4.69 4.11 28.04
C THR A 224 3.96 3.42 26.89
N ILE A 225 4.63 2.43 26.29
CA ILE A 225 4.04 1.40 25.45
C ILE A 225 3.52 0.32 26.42
N ASP A 226 2.19 0.20 26.54
CA ASP A 226 1.51 -0.76 27.43
C ASP A 226 0.06 -0.96 26.97
N TRP A 227 -0.14 -1.90 26.05
CA TRP A 227 -1.47 -2.33 25.61
C TRP A 227 -2.27 -3.03 26.71
N GLU A 228 -1.64 -3.63 27.73
CA GLU A 228 -2.35 -4.28 28.84
C GLU A 228 -2.97 -3.26 29.81
N ALA A 229 -2.57 -1.99 29.73
CA ALA A 229 -3.17 -0.87 30.40
C ALA A 229 -4.35 -0.21 29.66
N VAL A 230 -4.77 -0.74 28.50
CA VAL A 230 -6.01 -0.32 27.82
C VAL A 230 -7.11 -1.37 28.02
N GLU A 231 -8.32 -0.91 28.28
CA GLU A 231 -9.51 -1.77 28.43
C GLU A 231 -10.68 -1.22 27.58
N VAL A 232 -11.52 -2.13 27.07
CA VAL A 232 -12.60 -1.82 26.14
C VAL A 232 -13.84 -2.67 26.39
N THR A 233 -15.00 -2.06 26.24
CA THR A 233 -16.31 -2.71 26.14
C THR A 233 -16.99 -2.27 24.85
N THR A 234 -17.77 -3.15 24.22
CA THR A 234 -18.57 -2.83 23.03
C THR A 234 -20.05 -2.59 23.34
N GLU A 235 -20.52 -3.03 24.52
CA GLU A 235 -21.91 -2.91 24.98
C GLU A 235 -21.94 -2.46 26.46
N PRO A 236 -22.09 -1.15 26.75
CA PRO A 236 -21.98 -0.02 25.82
C PRO A 236 -20.54 0.16 25.28
N PRO A 237 -20.36 0.86 24.14
CA PRO A 237 -19.05 1.14 23.58
C PRO A 237 -18.28 2.15 24.45
N GLN A 238 -17.28 1.66 25.18
CA GLN A 238 -16.43 2.47 26.07
C GLN A 238 -14.99 1.99 26.05
N VAL A 239 -14.04 2.91 26.22
CA VAL A 239 -12.60 2.61 26.30
C VAL A 239 -11.98 3.39 27.46
N ARG A 240 -11.10 2.75 28.25
CA ARG A 240 -10.30 3.41 29.29
C ARG A 240 -8.82 3.04 29.21
N LYS A 241 -7.98 3.88 29.81
CA LYS A 241 -6.54 3.68 29.99
C LYS A 241 -6.16 3.80 31.47
N LYS A 242 -5.32 2.91 31.98
CA LYS A 242 -4.85 2.93 33.39
C LYS A 242 -3.86 4.05 33.67
N HIS A 243 -3.22 4.59 32.63
CA HIS A 243 -2.23 5.66 32.73
C HIS A 243 -2.58 6.83 31.79
N PRO A 244 -2.60 8.10 32.25
CA PRO A 244 -2.98 9.26 31.43
C PRO A 244 -2.16 9.45 30.15
N GLU A 245 -0.90 9.03 30.15
CA GLU A 245 0.04 9.22 29.03
C GLU A 245 -0.13 8.20 27.88
N ILE A 246 -0.94 7.16 28.06
CA ILE A 246 -1.21 6.18 26.98
C ILE A 246 -1.96 6.88 25.85
N GLN A 247 -1.45 6.68 24.63
CA GLN A 247 -2.05 7.15 23.39
C GLN A 247 -2.20 5.96 22.43
N LEU A 248 -3.35 5.84 21.77
CA LEU A 248 -3.61 4.84 20.75
C LEU A 248 -3.18 5.32 19.36
N ASP A 249 -2.56 4.43 18.60
CA ASP A 249 -2.49 4.39 17.14
C ASP A 249 -3.27 3.15 16.67
N LEU A 250 -4.19 3.33 15.72
CA LEU A 250 -5.00 2.25 15.14
C LEU A 250 -4.82 2.16 13.62
N ASN A 251 -3.90 2.93 13.02
CA ASN A 251 -3.79 3.09 11.56
C ASN A 251 -3.67 1.74 10.83
N ALA A 252 -2.88 0.81 11.38
CA ALA A 252 -2.70 -0.56 10.89
C ALA A 252 -3.94 -1.48 10.97
N LEU A 253 -5.13 -0.94 11.27
CA LEU A 253 -6.44 -1.61 11.22
C LEU A 253 -7.51 -0.77 10.48
N VAL A 254 -7.23 0.51 10.25
CA VAL A 254 -8.21 1.50 9.77
C VAL A 254 -8.43 1.37 8.27
N GLU A 255 -7.40 1.01 7.51
CA GLU A 255 -7.50 0.76 6.08
C GLU A 255 -8.33 -0.50 5.82
N GLY A 256 -8.12 -1.55 6.63
CA GLY A 256 -8.99 -2.72 6.68
C GLY A 256 -10.47 -2.38 6.98
N LEU A 257 -10.74 -1.51 7.96
CA LEU A 257 -12.12 -1.06 8.26
C LEU A 257 -12.72 -0.21 7.12
N ALA A 258 -11.90 0.61 6.47
CA ALA A 258 -12.32 1.40 5.32
C ALA A 258 -12.75 0.50 4.15
N LEU A 259 -12.00 -0.56 3.86
CA LEU A 259 -12.38 -1.57 2.86
C LEU A 259 -13.70 -2.27 3.20
N GLU A 260 -13.91 -2.69 4.46
CA GLU A 260 -15.19 -3.25 4.95
C GLU A 260 -16.34 -2.26 4.70
N THR A 261 -16.15 -1.00 5.07
CA THR A 261 -17.17 0.06 4.99
C THR A 261 -17.51 0.42 3.54
N MET A 262 -16.51 0.55 2.67
CA MET A 262 -16.66 0.84 1.24
C MET A 262 -17.38 -0.30 0.51
N THR A 263 -17.02 -1.55 0.82
CA THR A 263 -17.71 -2.73 0.28
C THR A 263 -19.17 -2.78 0.73
N GLY A 264 -19.44 -2.45 2.00
CA GLY A 264 -20.80 -2.29 2.51
C GLY A 264 -21.61 -1.22 1.77
N CYS A 265 -21.00 -0.12 1.32
CA CYS A 265 -21.66 0.87 0.47
C CYS A 265 -22.04 0.28 -0.90
N CYS A 266 -21.11 -0.44 -1.54
CA CYS A 266 -21.34 -1.09 -2.82
C CYS A 266 -22.47 -2.12 -2.75
N GLN A 267 -22.48 -2.95 -1.71
CA GLN A 267 -23.54 -3.93 -1.45
C GLN A 267 -24.91 -3.27 -1.24
N ARG A 268 -24.98 -2.16 -0.48
CA ARG A 268 -26.22 -1.37 -0.30
C ARG A 268 -26.70 -0.70 -1.60
N ALA A 269 -25.78 -0.32 -2.49
CA ALA A 269 -26.10 0.19 -3.83
C ALA A 269 -26.53 -0.91 -4.82
N GLY A 270 -26.60 -2.18 -4.39
CA GLY A 270 -27.13 -3.28 -5.19
C GLY A 270 -26.21 -3.77 -6.31
N VAL A 271 -24.91 -3.43 -6.27
CA VAL A 271 -23.96 -3.92 -7.29
C VAL A 271 -23.84 -5.44 -7.22
N LEU A 272 -23.56 -6.07 -8.36
CA LEU A 272 -23.40 -7.52 -8.45
C LEU A 272 -22.08 -7.97 -7.81
N ALA A 273 -21.01 -7.21 -8.04
CA ALA A 273 -19.69 -7.47 -7.50
C ALA A 273 -18.89 -6.16 -7.41
N CYS A 274 -17.88 -6.12 -6.53
CA CYS A 274 -16.91 -5.04 -6.47
C CYS A 274 -15.49 -5.52 -6.14
N LEU A 275 -14.51 -4.76 -6.64
CA LEU A 275 -13.13 -4.76 -6.20
C LEU A 275 -12.85 -3.36 -5.64
N VAL A 276 -12.69 -3.28 -4.33
CA VAL A 276 -12.32 -2.05 -3.62
C VAL A 276 -10.80 -2.06 -3.42
N SER A 277 -10.16 -0.91 -3.61
CA SER A 277 -8.80 -0.67 -3.13
C SER A 277 -8.68 0.71 -2.47
N LEU A 278 -7.89 0.76 -1.41
CA LEU A 278 -7.43 1.97 -0.74
C LEU A 278 -5.93 1.78 -0.58
N GLY A 279 -5.09 2.71 -1.06
CA GLY A 279 -3.65 2.52 -0.99
C GLY A 279 -3.13 1.30 -1.78
N GLY A 280 -2.46 0.39 -1.08
CA GLY A 280 -2.02 -0.93 -1.54
C GLY A 280 -2.93 -2.10 -1.11
N GLU A 281 -4.03 -1.78 -0.44
CA GLU A 281 -4.91 -2.71 0.27
C GLU A 281 -6.15 -2.98 -0.59
N TYR A 282 -6.56 -4.24 -0.70
CA TYR A 282 -7.62 -4.68 -1.62
C TYR A 282 -8.70 -5.51 -0.91
N LEU A 283 -9.96 -5.34 -1.31
CA LEU A 283 -11.07 -6.24 -0.98
C LEU A 283 -11.82 -6.65 -2.25
N ILE A 284 -11.96 -7.96 -2.41
CA ILE A 284 -12.61 -8.64 -3.52
C ILE A 284 -13.97 -9.15 -3.02
N ASP A 285 -15.07 -8.66 -3.59
CA ASP A 285 -16.42 -9.21 -3.41
C ASP A 285 -17.00 -9.53 -4.80
N CYS A 286 -16.60 -10.68 -5.35
CA CYS A 286 -16.92 -11.09 -6.73
C CYS A 286 -17.53 -12.49 -6.82
N GLU A 287 -17.98 -13.08 -5.71
CA GLU A 287 -18.59 -14.42 -5.67
C GLU A 287 -19.81 -14.51 -6.61
N ARG A 288 -20.68 -13.50 -6.57
CA ARG A 288 -21.91 -13.47 -7.40
C ARG A 288 -21.63 -13.31 -8.90
N LEU A 289 -20.46 -12.78 -9.26
CA LEU A 289 -20.04 -12.64 -10.66
C LEU A 289 -19.40 -13.93 -11.19
N PHE A 290 -18.55 -14.58 -10.39
CA PHE A 290 -17.70 -15.69 -10.86
C PHE A 290 -18.11 -17.09 -10.39
N SER A 291 -19.04 -17.24 -9.45
CA SER A 291 -19.49 -18.56 -8.93
C SER A 291 -20.03 -19.52 -10.00
N GLN A 292 -20.56 -19.01 -11.11
CA GLN A 292 -21.05 -19.82 -12.24
C GLN A 292 -20.01 -20.02 -13.36
N ALA A 293 -18.85 -19.36 -13.28
CA ALA A 293 -17.86 -19.36 -14.34
C ALA A 293 -17.00 -20.64 -14.32
N ARG A 294 -17.21 -21.51 -15.32
CA ARG A 294 -16.56 -22.85 -15.42
C ARG A 294 -15.02 -22.87 -15.46
N ASN A 295 -14.34 -21.73 -15.63
CA ASN A 295 -12.92 -21.65 -16.02
C ASN A 295 -12.03 -20.92 -14.99
N GLN A 296 -12.12 -21.28 -13.70
CA GLN A 296 -11.27 -20.69 -12.63
C GLN A 296 -11.27 -19.16 -12.65
N ALA A 297 -12.39 -18.52 -12.96
CA ALA A 297 -12.46 -17.07 -13.11
C ALA A 297 -12.33 -16.40 -11.73
N GLY A 298 -11.58 -15.31 -11.67
CA GLY A 298 -11.33 -14.56 -10.43
C GLY A 298 -10.44 -13.36 -10.70
N VAL A 299 -10.49 -12.39 -9.81
CA VAL A 299 -9.65 -11.19 -9.83
C VAL A 299 -8.21 -11.61 -9.56
N LYS A 300 -7.25 -11.01 -10.29
CA LYS A 300 -5.82 -11.15 -10.02
C LYS A 300 -5.33 -9.93 -9.26
N ILE A 301 -4.78 -10.15 -8.07
CA ILE A 301 -4.05 -9.12 -7.30
C ILE A 301 -2.57 -9.46 -7.40
N PHE A 302 -1.76 -8.50 -7.83
CA PHE A 302 -0.32 -8.68 -7.97
C PHE A 302 0.38 -8.06 -6.77
N VAL A 303 1.26 -8.84 -6.12
CA VAL A 303 2.08 -8.38 -5.00
C VAL A 303 3.35 -7.76 -5.59
N GLU A 304 3.51 -6.45 -5.45
CA GLU A 304 4.66 -5.68 -5.95
C GLU A 304 6.01 -6.20 -5.43
N SER A 305 7.09 -6.03 -6.19
CA SER A 305 8.45 -6.23 -5.68
C SER A 305 9.02 -4.95 -5.06
N PRO A 306 9.41 -4.96 -3.77
CA PRO A 306 10.17 -3.86 -3.14
C PRO A 306 11.48 -3.51 -3.84
N ALA A 307 12.10 -4.47 -4.55
CA ALA A 307 13.35 -4.26 -5.29
C ALA A 307 13.12 -3.61 -6.67
N ASP A 308 11.92 -3.75 -7.24
CA ASP A 308 11.56 -3.22 -8.56
C ASP A 308 10.03 -3.08 -8.67
N ALA A 309 9.53 -1.86 -8.50
CA ALA A 309 8.10 -1.55 -8.56
C ALA A 309 7.45 -1.78 -9.95
N THR A 310 8.23 -2.12 -11.00
CA THR A 310 7.68 -2.56 -12.29
C THR A 310 7.40 -4.07 -12.33
N LYS A 311 7.82 -4.81 -11.30
CA LYS A 311 7.69 -6.26 -11.16
C LYS A 311 6.78 -6.62 -9.99
N SER A 312 6.42 -7.90 -9.96
CA SER A 312 5.63 -8.50 -8.88
C SER A 312 6.28 -9.80 -8.44
N VAL A 313 6.27 -10.08 -7.14
CA VAL A 313 6.86 -11.29 -6.55
C VAL A 313 5.88 -12.47 -6.56
N ALA A 314 4.59 -12.18 -6.45
CA ALA A 314 3.52 -13.17 -6.48
C ALA A 314 2.25 -12.60 -7.12
N VAL A 315 1.35 -13.52 -7.49
CA VAL A 315 -0.03 -13.21 -7.86
C VAL A 315 -0.99 -14.01 -6.99
N ILE A 316 -2.04 -13.36 -6.52
CA ILE A 316 -3.18 -13.96 -5.84
C ILE A 316 -4.33 -13.98 -6.84
N ARG A 317 -5.08 -15.08 -6.90
CA ARG A 317 -6.28 -15.19 -7.74
C ARG A 317 -7.47 -15.61 -6.90
N SER A 318 -8.41 -14.70 -6.67
CA SER A 318 -9.59 -14.98 -5.85
C SER A 318 -10.86 -14.32 -6.38
N ILE A 319 -11.99 -14.83 -5.92
CA ILE A 319 -13.33 -14.27 -6.12
C ILE A 319 -13.86 -13.57 -4.85
N LYS A 320 -13.13 -13.68 -3.73
CA LYS A 320 -13.48 -13.16 -2.42
C LYS A 320 -12.24 -12.81 -1.60
N GLY A 321 -12.44 -12.09 -0.50
CA GLY A 321 -11.44 -11.88 0.54
C GLY A 321 -10.69 -10.59 0.31
N CYS A 322 -9.60 -10.42 1.02
CA CYS A 322 -8.85 -9.18 1.08
C CYS A 322 -7.35 -9.46 1.12
N VAL A 323 -6.58 -8.44 0.77
CA VAL A 323 -5.11 -8.45 0.75
C VAL A 323 -4.64 -7.13 1.33
N SER A 324 -3.91 -7.15 2.45
CA SER A 324 -3.14 -5.99 2.93
C SER A 324 -1.65 -6.32 2.87
N THR A 325 -0.80 -5.30 2.66
CA THR A 325 0.62 -5.48 2.40
C THR A 325 1.47 -4.41 3.11
N SER A 326 2.02 -4.76 4.26
CA SER A 326 2.97 -3.92 4.97
C SER A 326 4.36 -4.02 4.34
N GLY A 327 5.02 -2.88 4.12
CA GLY A 327 6.33 -2.81 3.46
C GLY A 327 7.21 -1.71 4.03
N THR A 328 8.51 -1.98 4.13
CA THR A 328 9.49 -1.03 4.68
C THR A 328 10.09 -0.07 3.66
N TYR A 329 9.68 -0.15 2.39
CA TYR A 329 10.35 0.47 1.25
C TYR A 329 9.67 1.75 0.70
N ARG A 330 8.36 1.96 0.95
CA ARG A 330 7.60 3.12 0.43
C ARG A 330 7.60 4.32 1.37
N GLN A 331 7.47 4.06 2.67
CA GLN A 331 7.38 5.07 3.71
C GLN A 331 8.63 5.00 4.58
N THR A 332 9.65 5.75 4.17
CA THR A 332 10.96 5.84 4.83
C THR A 332 11.37 7.30 5.04
N TRP A 333 12.24 7.53 6.01
CA TRP A 333 12.89 8.83 6.21
C TRP A 333 14.35 8.65 6.65
N PRO A 334 15.23 9.63 6.39
CA PRO A 334 16.57 9.61 6.95
C PRO A 334 16.52 9.71 8.48
N ASP A 335 17.18 8.80 9.16
CA ASP A 335 17.37 8.82 10.60
C ASP A 335 18.08 10.11 11.03
N VAL A 336 17.66 10.68 12.17
CA VAL A 336 18.15 11.98 12.63
C VAL A 336 19.61 11.92 13.12
N GLU A 337 20.07 10.74 13.55
CA GLU A 337 21.40 10.49 14.07
C GLU A 337 22.30 9.83 13.01
N SER A 338 21.85 8.74 12.36
CA SER A 338 22.68 7.98 11.41
C SER A 338 22.58 8.44 9.96
N ARG A 339 21.47 9.10 9.58
CA ARG A 339 21.06 9.45 8.19
C ARG A 339 20.70 8.26 7.28
N ASP A 340 20.67 7.04 7.81
CA ASP A 340 20.17 5.88 7.06
C ASP A 340 18.67 5.99 6.83
N GLN A 341 18.14 5.40 5.75
CA GLN A 341 16.69 5.32 5.55
C GLN A 341 16.08 4.33 6.53
N VAL A 342 15.21 4.80 7.43
CA VAL A 342 14.50 3.98 8.41
C VAL A 342 13.00 3.90 8.08
N SER A 343 12.39 2.76 8.40
CA SER A 343 10.98 2.48 8.14
C SER A 343 10.04 3.26 9.07
N HIS A 344 8.83 3.52 8.59
CA HIS A 344 7.72 4.05 9.40
C HIS A 344 7.25 3.12 10.54
N LEU A 345 7.55 1.82 10.45
CA LEU A 345 7.22 0.86 11.50
C LEU A 345 8.18 0.98 12.68
N ILE A 346 7.64 0.95 13.89
CA ILE A 346 8.39 1.03 15.15
C ILE A 346 8.31 -0.33 15.84
N ALA A 347 9.41 -0.84 16.38
CA ALA A 347 9.45 -2.08 17.16
C ALA A 347 9.02 -1.79 18.63
N PRO A 348 7.84 -2.23 19.10
CA PRO A 348 7.29 -1.83 20.39
C PRO A 348 8.22 -2.12 21.58
N GLN A 349 8.95 -3.22 21.53
CA GLN A 349 9.89 -3.67 22.58
C GLN A 349 11.05 -2.69 22.81
N THR A 350 11.35 -1.81 21.85
CA THR A 350 12.48 -0.86 21.92
C THR A 350 12.05 0.60 21.72
N GLY A 351 10.85 0.83 21.18
CA GLY A 351 10.40 2.13 20.69
C GLY A 351 11.27 2.70 19.56
N GLN A 352 12.17 1.93 18.94
CA GLN A 352 13.05 2.34 17.85
C GLN A 352 12.43 1.99 16.48
N PRO A 353 12.83 2.67 15.38
CA PRO A 353 12.49 2.24 14.03
C PRO A 353 12.83 0.76 13.79
N LEU A 354 11.95 0.06 13.09
CA LEU A 354 12.07 -1.37 12.82
C LEU A 354 13.26 -1.64 11.90
N LYS A 355 14.26 -2.37 12.41
CA LYS A 355 15.29 -3.02 11.60
C LYS A 355 14.70 -4.32 11.04
N ALA A 356 13.96 -4.20 9.94
CA ALA A 356 13.15 -5.31 9.43
C ALA A 356 14.00 -6.40 8.76
N SER A 357 13.67 -7.66 9.06
CA SER A 357 14.20 -8.86 8.40
C SER A 357 13.36 -9.31 7.19
N ALA A 358 12.44 -8.44 6.75
CA ALA A 358 11.68 -8.58 5.52
C ALA A 358 11.45 -7.18 4.95
N SER A 359 11.40 -7.06 3.62
CA SER A 359 11.08 -5.81 2.93
C SER A 359 9.58 -5.66 2.68
N LEU A 360 8.86 -6.80 2.60
CA LEU A 360 7.42 -6.88 2.40
C LEU A 360 6.82 -8.09 3.13
N VAL A 361 5.66 -7.89 3.74
CA VAL A 361 4.76 -8.95 4.20
C VAL A 361 3.36 -8.67 3.66
N SER A 362 2.77 -9.65 2.98
CA SER A 362 1.42 -9.57 2.42
C SER A 362 0.55 -10.66 3.03
N VAL A 363 -0.65 -10.31 3.48
CA VAL A 363 -1.61 -11.22 4.13
C VAL A 363 -2.90 -11.25 3.35
N TYR A 364 -3.31 -12.44 2.94
CA TYR A 364 -4.65 -12.71 2.44
C TYR A 364 -5.56 -13.20 3.58
N HIS A 365 -6.77 -12.67 3.67
CA HIS A 365 -7.75 -13.08 4.66
C HIS A 365 -9.20 -12.87 4.14
N GLU A 366 -10.23 -13.28 4.89
CA GLU A 366 -11.62 -12.94 4.55
C GLU A 366 -12.07 -11.61 5.16
N ASN A 367 -11.69 -11.35 6.42
CA ASN A 367 -11.90 -10.08 7.12
C ASN A 367 -10.72 -9.12 6.85
N PRO A 368 -10.96 -7.89 6.33
CA PRO A 368 -9.93 -6.93 5.95
C PRO A 368 -9.20 -6.29 7.13
N ILE A 369 -9.88 -6.06 8.27
CA ILE A 369 -9.27 -5.56 9.51
C ILE A 369 -8.21 -6.56 10.01
N LEU A 370 -8.46 -7.85 9.81
CA LEU A 370 -7.49 -8.90 10.19
C LEU A 370 -6.33 -9.01 9.20
N ALA A 371 -6.57 -8.89 7.89
CA ALA A 371 -5.47 -8.85 6.92
C ALA A 371 -4.49 -7.71 7.23
N ASP A 372 -5.04 -6.53 7.50
CA ASP A 372 -4.31 -5.28 7.73
C ASP A 372 -3.42 -5.33 8.97
N GLY A 373 -4.04 -5.64 10.11
CA GLY A 373 -3.33 -5.73 11.37
C GLY A 373 -2.32 -6.87 11.40
N TRP A 374 -2.61 -8.02 10.77
CA TRP A 374 -1.64 -9.11 10.68
C TRP A 374 -0.50 -8.82 9.71
N ALA A 375 -0.70 -8.10 8.60
CA ALA A 375 0.42 -7.69 7.74
C ALA A 375 1.45 -6.87 8.54
N THR A 376 0.97 -5.93 9.37
CA THR A 376 1.82 -5.13 10.26
C THR A 376 2.43 -5.99 11.37
N SER A 377 1.62 -6.79 12.06
CA SER A 377 2.06 -7.67 13.16
C SER A 377 3.19 -8.60 12.74
N LEU A 378 3.05 -9.23 11.57
CA LEU A 378 3.99 -10.22 11.03
C LEU A 378 5.25 -9.55 10.47
N MET A 379 5.15 -8.34 9.91
CA MET A 379 6.31 -7.52 9.53
C MET A 379 7.15 -7.14 10.76
N VAL A 380 6.52 -6.61 11.82
CA VAL A 380 7.22 -6.19 13.03
C VAL A 380 7.79 -7.39 13.81
N ALA A 381 7.10 -8.53 13.82
CA ALA A 381 7.62 -9.78 14.39
C ALA A 381 8.89 -10.29 13.65
N GLY A 382 9.10 -9.89 12.40
CA GLY A 382 10.19 -10.35 11.54
C GLY A 382 9.96 -11.75 10.97
N ARG A 383 10.72 -12.09 9.93
CA ARG A 383 10.52 -13.26 9.04
C ARG A 383 10.31 -14.59 9.78
N GLU A 384 11.16 -14.96 10.74
CA GLU A 384 11.04 -16.25 11.44
C GLU A 384 9.88 -16.32 12.44
N LYS A 385 9.71 -15.30 13.31
CA LYS A 385 8.63 -15.28 14.30
C LYS A 385 7.29 -15.07 13.60
N GLY A 386 7.25 -14.20 12.60
CA GLY A 386 6.11 -13.99 11.72
C GLY A 386 5.66 -15.30 11.05
N LEU A 387 6.56 -16.08 10.45
CA LEU A 387 6.17 -17.36 9.86
C LEU A 387 5.56 -18.33 10.89
N ARG A 388 6.12 -18.39 12.12
CA ARG A 388 5.55 -19.22 13.19
C ARG A 388 4.15 -18.74 13.60
N LEU A 389 3.97 -17.44 13.82
CA LEU A 389 2.67 -16.83 14.15
C LEU A 389 1.64 -17.06 13.03
N ALA A 390 2.04 -16.87 11.77
CA ALA A 390 1.18 -17.11 10.61
C ALA A 390 0.69 -18.56 10.54
N ASN A 391 1.58 -19.53 10.76
CA ASN A 391 1.20 -20.94 10.81
C ASN A 391 0.33 -21.28 12.05
N GLN A 392 0.62 -20.70 13.21
CA GLN A 392 -0.14 -20.88 14.45
C GLN A 392 -1.58 -20.36 14.35
N TYR A 393 -1.78 -19.20 13.73
CA TYR A 393 -3.09 -18.57 13.55
C TYR A 393 -3.72 -18.82 12.18
N GLN A 394 -3.15 -19.76 11.39
CA GLN A 394 -3.64 -20.17 10.06
C GLN A 394 -3.80 -18.99 9.05
N LEU A 395 -2.94 -17.99 9.17
CA LEU A 395 -2.94 -16.79 8.34
C LEU A 395 -2.23 -17.08 7.01
N ALA A 396 -2.88 -16.78 5.89
CA ALA A 396 -2.26 -16.86 4.58
C ALA A 396 -1.33 -15.66 4.36
N ALA A 397 -0.10 -15.77 4.88
CA ALA A 397 0.95 -14.77 4.77
C ALA A 397 2.07 -15.16 3.78
N LEU A 398 2.60 -14.16 3.08
CA LEU A 398 3.80 -14.16 2.25
C LEU A 398 4.84 -13.19 2.83
N PHE A 399 6.10 -13.61 2.89
CA PHE A 399 7.25 -12.83 3.36
C PHE A 399 8.28 -12.72 2.23
N TYR A 400 8.74 -11.51 1.94
CA TYR A 400 9.76 -11.23 0.93
C TYR A 400 10.83 -10.28 1.48
N SER A 401 12.10 -10.58 1.19
CA SER A 401 13.25 -9.71 1.44
C SER A 401 13.85 -9.29 0.10
N ALA A 402 14.28 -8.04 0.00
CA ALA A 402 14.97 -7.49 -1.18
C ALA A 402 16.49 -7.74 -1.15
N GLU A 403 17.02 -8.35 -0.09
CA GLU A 403 18.43 -8.75 -0.02
C GLU A 403 18.71 -9.89 -1.02
N GLU A 404 19.84 -9.82 -1.73
CA GLU A 404 20.25 -10.86 -2.66
C GLU A 404 20.44 -12.20 -1.91
N ASP A 405 20.00 -13.31 -2.52
CA ASP A 405 19.98 -14.69 -2.00
C ASP A 405 18.89 -15.08 -0.96
N GLU A 406 18.01 -14.17 -0.51
CA GLU A 406 16.88 -14.55 0.37
C GLU A 406 15.65 -15.06 -0.41
N PRO A 407 15.20 -16.33 -0.23
CA PRO A 407 14.01 -16.83 -0.91
C PRO A 407 12.71 -16.25 -0.34
N LEU A 408 11.73 -16.03 -1.21
CA LEU A 408 10.34 -15.77 -0.85
C LEU A 408 9.80 -16.94 -0.01
N ILE A 409 9.18 -16.63 1.13
CA ILE A 409 8.57 -17.60 2.03
C ILE A 409 7.06 -17.39 2.09
N ILE A 410 6.32 -18.49 2.14
CA ILE A 410 4.88 -18.49 2.41
C ILE A 410 4.56 -19.39 3.62
N SER A 411 3.54 -18.99 4.36
CA SER A 411 2.87 -19.82 5.38
C SER A 411 2.19 -21.06 4.76
N GLU A 412 1.84 -22.03 5.60
CA GLU A 412 1.08 -23.22 5.18
C GLU A 412 -0.29 -22.84 4.58
N ALA A 413 -1.00 -21.89 5.20
CA ALA A 413 -2.31 -21.41 4.73
C ALA A 413 -2.23 -20.61 3.41
N ALA A 414 -1.07 -20.05 3.07
CA ALA A 414 -0.86 -19.33 1.81
C ALA A 414 -0.63 -20.24 0.59
N LYS A 415 -0.44 -21.55 0.78
CA LYS A 415 -0.22 -22.51 -0.31
C LYS A 415 -1.43 -22.57 -1.26
N GLY A 416 -1.20 -22.21 -2.53
CA GLY A 416 -2.24 -22.15 -3.55
C GLY A 416 -3.03 -20.83 -3.59
N ILE A 417 -2.87 -19.96 -2.58
CA ILE A 417 -3.40 -18.59 -2.58
C ILE A 417 -2.39 -17.65 -3.21
N PHE A 418 -1.16 -17.66 -2.71
CA PHE A 418 -0.04 -16.92 -3.29
C PHE A 418 0.70 -17.81 -4.28
N VAL A 419 0.74 -17.40 -5.55
CA VAL A 419 1.50 -18.08 -6.60
C VAL A 419 2.73 -17.21 -6.93
N PRO A 420 3.95 -17.62 -6.55
CA PRO A 420 5.17 -16.87 -6.87
C PRO A 420 5.37 -16.78 -8.38
N LEU A 421 5.83 -15.62 -8.87
CA LEU A 421 5.92 -15.40 -10.32
C LEU A 421 7.17 -16.00 -10.97
N GLU A 422 8.20 -16.32 -10.19
CA GLU A 422 9.35 -17.11 -10.65
C GLU A 422 8.96 -18.55 -11.02
N THR A 423 7.98 -19.15 -10.34
CA THR A 423 7.43 -20.48 -10.68
C THR A 423 6.31 -20.41 -11.71
N ALA A 424 5.67 -19.25 -11.92
CA ALA A 424 4.62 -19.06 -12.92
C ALA A 424 5.11 -19.07 -14.39
N LEU A 425 6.43 -19.12 -14.62
CA LEU A 425 7.04 -19.25 -15.96
C LEU A 425 7.16 -20.70 -16.45
N VAL A 426 6.83 -21.70 -15.64
CA VAL A 426 6.71 -23.09 -16.12
C VAL A 426 5.38 -23.25 -16.86
N PRO A 427 5.37 -23.66 -18.16
CA PRO A 427 4.12 -23.85 -18.88
C PRO A 427 3.24 -24.91 -18.21
N THR A 428 1.98 -24.59 -17.96
CA THR A 428 0.97 -25.51 -17.42
C THR A 428 0.64 -26.63 -18.41
N ASN A 429 1.51 -27.64 -18.46
CA ASN A 429 1.38 -28.89 -19.22
C ASN A 429 1.54 -30.13 -18.31
N LEU A 430 1.12 -30.01 -17.04
CA LEU A 430 1.12 -31.09 -16.05
C LEU A 430 -0.29 -31.44 -15.52
N PHE A 431 -1.30 -31.32 -16.38
CA PHE A 431 -2.55 -32.06 -16.25
C PHE A 431 -2.87 -32.78 -17.57
N LYS A 432 -2.10 -33.84 -17.87
CA LYS A 432 -2.57 -34.85 -18.84
C LYS A 432 -3.75 -35.57 -18.23
N ALA A 433 -4.94 -35.35 -18.79
CA ALA A 433 -6.12 -36.11 -18.44
C ALA A 433 -5.84 -37.62 -18.57
N GLN A 434 -6.20 -38.41 -17.56
CA GLN A 434 -6.24 -39.86 -17.71
C GLN A 434 -7.38 -40.22 -18.68
N PRO A 435 -7.12 -40.95 -19.77
CA PRO A 435 -8.21 -41.50 -20.58
C PRO A 435 -8.93 -42.59 -19.78
N ALA A 436 -10.26 -42.63 -19.91
CA ALA A 436 -11.12 -43.57 -19.20
C ALA A 436 -10.80 -45.03 -19.57
N LYS A 437 -11.00 -45.95 -18.62
CA LYS A 437 -10.83 -47.40 -18.85
C LYS A 437 -11.85 -47.90 -19.88
N GLY A 438 -11.35 -48.44 -20.99
CA GLY A 438 -12.11 -49.12 -22.04
C GLY A 438 -11.48 -50.46 -22.41
N VAL A 439 -12.32 -51.46 -22.71
CA VAL A 439 -12.06 -52.90 -22.81
C VAL A 439 -11.04 -53.32 -23.91
N ARG A 440 -10.39 -54.48 -23.69
CA ARG A 440 -9.43 -55.24 -24.52
C ARG A 440 -9.76 -55.36 -26.03
N THR A 441 -8.72 -55.50 -26.87
CA THR A 441 -8.43 -56.74 -27.66
C THR A 441 -6.95 -56.78 -28.17
N SER A 442 -6.56 -57.96 -28.65
CA SER A 442 -5.25 -58.58 -28.98
C SER A 442 -4.38 -58.01 -30.14
N GLU A 443 -3.14 -58.55 -30.23
CA GLU A 443 -2.30 -58.73 -31.44
C GLU A 443 -1.72 -57.49 -32.17
N GLU A 444 -0.63 -57.55 -32.94
CA GLU A 444 0.63 -58.34 -32.91
C GLU A 444 1.70 -57.62 -33.78
N ASN A 445 2.99 -57.90 -33.56
CA ASN A 445 4.14 -57.80 -34.49
C ASN A 445 4.41 -56.56 -35.41
N SER A 446 5.68 -56.13 -35.35
CA SER A 446 6.63 -55.88 -36.48
C SER A 446 7.31 -54.48 -36.57
N SER A 447 8.53 -54.51 -37.12
CA SER A 447 9.60 -53.49 -36.99
C SER A 447 9.75 -52.60 -38.27
N PRO A 448 10.87 -51.90 -38.50
CA PRO A 448 11.16 -50.56 -37.98
C PRO A 448 11.40 -49.50 -39.09
N VAL A 449 11.29 -48.19 -38.78
CA VAL A 449 11.79 -47.12 -39.67
C VAL A 449 12.54 -46.05 -38.87
N VAL A 450 13.70 -45.63 -39.41
CA VAL A 450 14.63 -44.66 -38.85
C VAL A 450 14.36 -43.25 -39.40
N SER A 451 14.33 -42.23 -38.54
CA SER A 451 14.97 -40.90 -38.73
C SER A 451 14.43 -39.86 -37.74
N GLY A 452 15.24 -38.81 -37.45
CA GLY A 452 14.81 -37.65 -36.65
C GLY A 452 15.69 -37.32 -35.45
N TRP A 453 16.90 -36.82 -35.67
CA TRP A 453 17.77 -36.34 -34.58
C TRP A 453 17.23 -35.05 -33.95
N SER A 454 17.18 -35.02 -32.61
CA SER A 454 16.62 -33.90 -31.85
C SER A 454 17.51 -32.65 -31.84
N TRP A 455 16.89 -31.46 -31.96
CA TRP A 455 17.58 -30.17 -31.84
C TRP A 455 18.01 -29.79 -30.40
N GLY A 456 17.51 -30.50 -29.37
CA GLY A 456 17.68 -30.10 -27.96
C GLY A 456 19.14 -30.11 -27.45
N TRP A 457 19.96 -31.05 -27.92
CA TRP A 457 21.32 -31.23 -27.38
C TRP A 457 22.33 -30.16 -27.83
N LYS A 458 22.08 -29.47 -28.96
CA LYS A 458 22.96 -28.39 -29.43
C LYS A 458 22.83 -27.10 -28.60
N MET A 459 21.64 -26.79 -28.07
CA MET A 459 21.46 -25.62 -27.19
C MET A 459 22.21 -25.78 -25.85
N VAL A 460 22.16 -26.96 -25.23
CA VAL A 460 22.78 -27.22 -23.92
C VAL A 460 24.31 -27.02 -23.97
N LEU A 461 24.95 -27.46 -25.05
CA LEU A 461 26.39 -27.26 -25.27
C LEU A 461 26.75 -25.80 -25.55
N CYS A 462 25.92 -25.04 -26.29
CA CYS A 462 26.16 -23.60 -26.51
C CYS A 462 26.06 -22.80 -25.21
N ILE A 463 25.07 -23.08 -24.35
CA ILE A 463 24.90 -22.36 -23.08
C ILE A 463 26.07 -22.63 -22.14
N ALA A 464 26.50 -23.89 -21.98
CA ALA A 464 27.66 -24.25 -21.16
C ALA A 464 28.96 -23.56 -21.65
N GLY A 465 29.16 -23.47 -22.98
CA GLY A 465 30.29 -22.77 -23.58
C GLY A 465 30.32 -21.26 -23.29
N MET A 466 29.16 -20.58 -23.34
CA MET A 466 29.08 -19.14 -23.06
C MET A 466 29.34 -18.82 -21.57
N THR A 467 28.88 -19.65 -20.64
CA THR A 467 29.16 -19.46 -19.20
C THR A 467 30.65 -19.59 -18.88
N ALA A 468 31.36 -20.49 -19.57
CA ALA A 468 32.81 -20.63 -19.43
C ALA A 468 33.57 -19.39 -19.98
N LEU A 469 33.16 -18.87 -21.15
CA LEU A 469 33.78 -17.69 -21.76
C LEU A 469 33.64 -16.43 -20.88
N ILE A 470 32.46 -16.22 -20.28
CA ILE A 470 32.19 -15.06 -19.41
C ILE A 470 33.02 -15.13 -18.11
N ARG A 471 33.21 -16.32 -17.53
CA ARG A 471 34.09 -16.50 -16.37
C ARG A 471 35.56 -16.24 -16.71
N PHE A 472 36.03 -16.66 -17.89
CA PHE A 472 37.40 -16.41 -18.33
C PHE A 472 37.67 -14.92 -18.61
N ALA A 473 36.72 -14.22 -19.23
CA ALA A 473 36.81 -12.78 -19.49
C ALA A 473 36.87 -11.95 -18.19
N ARG A 474 36.10 -12.31 -17.15
CA ARG A 474 36.15 -11.64 -15.84
C ARG A 474 37.45 -11.90 -15.06
N PHE A 475 38.08 -13.06 -15.25
CA PHE A 475 39.39 -13.35 -14.64
C PHE A 475 40.54 -12.59 -15.32
N ALA A 476 40.47 -12.39 -16.65
CA ALA A 476 41.46 -11.62 -17.41
C ALA A 476 41.39 -10.11 -17.15
N ALA A 477 40.20 -9.56 -16.88
CA ALA A 477 40.01 -8.13 -16.61
C ALA A 477 40.47 -7.68 -15.19
N GLY A 478 40.74 -8.62 -14.28
CA GLY A 478 41.15 -8.33 -12.89
C GLY A 478 42.66 -8.17 -12.67
N ARG A 479 43.46 -7.98 -13.73
CA ARG A 479 44.93 -7.83 -13.65
C ARG A 479 45.51 -6.78 -14.60
N VAL A 480 44.85 -5.62 -14.71
CA VAL A 480 45.51 -4.36 -15.12
C VAL A 480 44.93 -3.25 -14.26
N ASP A 481 45.65 -2.90 -13.20
CA ASP A 481 45.88 -1.54 -12.71
C ASP A 481 46.64 -1.65 -11.36
N GLY A 482 47.83 -1.07 -11.33
CA GLY A 482 48.72 -0.93 -10.18
C GLY A 482 49.47 0.39 -10.28
#